data_AF-A0A075FHM4-F1
#
_entry.id   AF-A0A075FHM4-F1
#
_cell.length_a   1.000
_cell.length_b   1.000
_cell.length_c   1.000
_cell.angle_alpha   90.00
_cell.angle_beta   90.00
_cell.angle_gamma   90.00
#
_symmetry.space_group_name_H-M   'P 1'
#
loop_
_entity.id
_entity.type
_entity.pdbx_description
1 polymer ?
#
loop_
_entity_poly.entity_id
_entity_poly.type
_entity_poly.pdbx_seq_one_letter_code
_entity_poly.pdbx_strand_id
1 'polypeptide(L)'
;MQDPNPLPWGALDRFQAQFIVRKNTGSSGINYTAKTSLKTKGHFGSKVITKVEWNGYGDLATKLNSDSELNEMIAKQTIKDATIYVEPTDTAIRIRGKWDNHISFGITKELFEIYDRIAGHIKSV
;
A
#
# COMPACT_ATOMS: atom_id res chain seq x y z
N MET A 1 -30.79 4.42 -27.98
CA MET A 1 -29.51 5.13 -28.09
C MET A 1 -28.46 4.21 -27.49
N GLN A 2 -27.52 3.71 -28.30
CA GLN A 2 -26.48 2.79 -27.86
C GLN A 2 -25.32 3.62 -27.28
N ASP A 3 -24.77 3.19 -26.13
CA ASP A 3 -23.65 3.88 -25.51
C ASP A 3 -22.47 3.92 -26.51
N PRO A 4 -21.96 5.10 -26.89
CA PRO A 4 -20.82 5.21 -27.79
C PRO A 4 -19.52 4.67 -27.19
N ASN A 5 -19.47 4.41 -25.87
CA ASN A 5 -18.29 3.88 -25.19
C ASN A 5 -18.68 2.73 -24.23
N PRO A 6 -19.12 1.57 -24.77
CA PRO A 6 -19.54 0.46 -23.93
C PRO A 6 -18.35 -0.02 -23.09
N LEU A 7 -18.47 0.06 -21.75
CA LEU A 7 -17.51 -0.54 -20.84
C LEU A 7 -17.34 -2.02 -21.21
N PRO A 8 -16.13 -2.59 -21.27
CA PRO A 8 -15.93 -3.99 -21.65
C PRO A 8 -16.76 -4.92 -20.75
N TRP A 9 -17.67 -5.70 -21.36
CA TRP A 9 -18.51 -6.68 -20.67
C TRP A 9 -17.67 -7.94 -20.42
N GLY A 10 -17.33 -8.22 -19.16
CA GLY A 10 -16.54 -9.40 -18.77
C GLY A 10 -15.69 -9.17 -17.52
N ALA A 11 -15.07 -10.24 -17.00
CA ALA A 11 -14.08 -10.11 -15.94
C ALA A 11 -12.80 -9.47 -16.50
N LEU A 12 -12.41 -8.31 -15.99
CA LEU A 12 -11.15 -7.68 -16.35
C LEU A 12 -9.99 -8.39 -15.66
N ASP A 13 -8.90 -8.62 -16.41
CA ASP A 13 -7.64 -9.11 -15.84
C ASP A 13 -7.17 -8.22 -14.69
N ARG A 14 -6.70 -8.86 -13.61
CA ARG A 14 -6.32 -8.20 -12.37
C ARG A 14 -4.84 -8.32 -12.11
N PHE A 15 -4.22 -7.21 -11.77
CA PHE A 15 -2.78 -7.07 -11.54
C PHE A 15 -2.52 -6.50 -10.15
N GLN A 16 -1.37 -6.82 -9.58
CA GLN A 16 -0.90 -6.25 -8.32
C GLN A 16 0.63 -6.11 -8.39
N ALA A 17 1.13 -4.92 -8.12
CA ALA A 17 2.56 -4.71 -7.95
C ALA A 17 2.98 -5.19 -6.56
N GLN A 18 4.12 -5.89 -6.52
CA GLN A 18 4.69 -6.41 -5.29
C GLN A 18 6.16 -6.00 -5.21
N PHE A 19 6.48 -5.23 -4.19
CA PHE A 19 7.83 -4.77 -3.91
C PHE A 19 8.46 -5.71 -2.90
N ILE A 20 9.59 -6.30 -3.28
CA ILE A 20 10.22 -7.39 -2.52
C ILE A 20 11.48 -6.89 -1.84
N VAL A 21 11.45 -6.87 -0.50
CA VAL A 21 12.61 -6.58 0.34
C VAL A 21 13.20 -7.90 0.81
N ARG A 22 14.37 -8.25 0.29
CA ARG A 22 15.08 -9.49 0.70
C ARG A 22 15.57 -9.34 2.13
N LYS A 23 14.99 -10.11 3.03
CA LYS A 23 15.33 -10.16 4.46
C LYS A 23 14.81 -11.47 5.04
N ASN A 24 15.69 -12.27 5.63
CA ASN A 24 15.28 -13.48 6.32
C ASN A 24 14.81 -13.09 7.73
N THR A 25 13.50 -13.20 7.96
CA THR A 25 12.89 -12.84 9.25
C THR A 25 12.80 -14.02 10.21
N GLY A 26 13.10 -15.25 9.75
CA GLY A 26 12.89 -16.48 10.51
C GLY A 26 11.52 -16.52 11.19
N SER A 27 11.48 -17.03 12.43
CA SER A 27 10.26 -17.10 13.25
C SER A 27 9.71 -15.73 13.69
N SER A 28 10.45 -14.64 13.48
CA SER A 28 10.05 -13.28 13.85
C SER A 28 9.31 -12.53 12.73
N GLY A 29 8.92 -13.22 11.65
CA GLY A 29 8.22 -12.61 10.51
C GLY A 29 7.00 -11.78 10.91
N ILE A 30 6.24 -12.21 11.92
CA ILE A 30 5.04 -11.50 12.40
C ILE A 30 5.33 -10.05 12.81
N ASN A 31 6.53 -9.74 13.30
CA ASN A 31 6.96 -8.39 13.71
C ASN A 31 7.15 -7.41 12.54
N TYR A 32 7.06 -7.92 11.31
CA TYR A 32 7.14 -7.14 10.07
C TYR A 32 5.78 -7.01 9.37
N THR A 33 4.72 -7.58 9.94
CA THR A 33 3.38 -7.41 9.41
C THR A 33 2.84 -6.04 9.78
N ALA A 34 2.56 -5.21 8.77
CA ALA A 34 1.96 -3.90 8.97
C ALA A 34 0.96 -3.57 7.84
N LYS A 35 -0.05 -2.76 8.15
CA LYS A 35 -1.05 -2.30 7.19
C LYS A 35 -1.50 -0.89 7.52
N THR A 36 -1.71 -0.06 6.50
CA THR A 36 -2.31 1.25 6.72
C THR A 36 -3.75 1.16 7.23
N SER A 37 -4.06 2.04 8.18
CA SER A 37 -5.36 2.36 8.72
C SER A 37 -5.66 3.82 8.39
N LEU A 38 -6.61 4.04 7.48
CA LEU A 38 -6.87 5.36 6.91
C LEU A 38 -8.10 5.97 7.59
N LYS A 39 -7.96 7.18 8.14
CA LYS A 39 -9.11 8.02 8.50
C LYS A 39 -9.44 8.88 7.29
N THR A 40 -10.71 8.87 6.89
CA THR A 40 -11.19 9.58 5.71
C THR A 40 -12.35 10.48 6.04
N LYS A 41 -12.49 11.59 5.31
CA LYS A 41 -13.64 12.50 5.36
C LYS A 41 -14.32 12.58 3.99
N GLY A 42 -15.64 12.76 3.96
CA GLY A 42 -16.44 12.83 2.73
C GLY A 42 -17.17 11.51 2.39
N HIS A 43 -17.81 11.48 1.22
CA HIS A 43 -18.64 10.36 0.77
C HIS A 43 -18.28 9.96 -0.67
N PHE A 44 -18.41 8.66 -0.98
CA PHE A 44 -18.18 8.13 -2.33
C PHE A 44 -16.82 8.55 -2.92
N GLY A 45 -16.83 9.11 -4.14
CA GLY A 45 -15.63 9.52 -4.88
C GLY A 45 -14.96 10.81 -4.38
N SER A 46 -15.58 11.56 -3.46
CA SER A 46 -14.97 12.77 -2.87
C SER A 46 -14.26 12.48 -1.54
N LYS A 47 -14.10 11.21 -1.17
CA LYS A 47 -13.40 10.84 0.07
C LYS A 47 -11.92 11.22 -0.01
N VAL A 48 -11.48 11.97 0.99
CA VAL A 48 -10.09 12.36 1.18
C VAL A 48 -9.53 11.75 2.46
N ILE A 49 -8.23 11.44 2.46
CA ILE A 49 -7.53 10.91 3.63
C ILE A 49 -7.16 12.07 4.53
N THR A 50 -7.53 11.99 5.81
CA THR A 50 -7.20 13.01 6.83
C THR A 50 -6.13 12.54 7.80
N LYS A 51 -5.95 11.22 7.95
CA LYS A 51 -4.89 10.65 8.76
C LYS A 51 -4.49 9.27 8.23
N VAL A 52 -3.19 9.01 8.25
CA VAL A 52 -2.60 7.69 8.02
C VAL A 52 -2.07 7.19 9.35
N GLU A 53 -2.49 5.99 9.74
CA GLU A 53 -1.94 5.24 10.87
C GLU A 53 -1.49 3.87 10.34
N TRP A 54 -0.56 3.22 11.03
CA TRP A 54 -0.11 1.86 10.72
C TRP A 54 -0.50 0.92 11.84
N ASN A 55 -1.18 -0.16 11.48
CA ASN A 55 -1.50 -1.25 12.40
C ASN A 55 -0.61 -2.43 12.07
N GLY A 56 -0.02 -3.06 13.07
CA GLY A 56 0.85 -4.21 12.88
C GLY A 56 1.35 -4.74 14.20
N TYR A 57 2.05 -5.86 14.14
CA TYR A 57 2.72 -6.44 15.30
C TYR A 57 4.17 -6.00 15.29
N GLY A 58 4.72 -5.64 16.46
CA GLY A 58 6.13 -5.28 16.62
C GLY A 58 6.51 -3.86 16.18
N ASP A 59 7.82 -3.63 16.12
CA ASP A 59 8.41 -2.29 16.04
C ASP A 59 8.26 -1.63 14.66
N LEU A 60 8.00 -2.41 13.61
CA LEU A 60 7.85 -1.84 12.26
C LEU A 60 6.66 -0.87 12.20
N ALA A 61 5.50 -1.26 12.73
CA ALA A 61 4.34 -0.38 12.74
C ALA A 61 4.60 0.91 13.52
N THR A 62 5.34 0.82 14.64
CA THR A 62 5.76 1.98 15.43
C THR A 62 6.65 2.91 14.60
N LYS A 63 7.71 2.39 13.96
CA LYS A 63 8.59 3.20 13.10
C LYS A 63 7.83 3.86 11.94
N LEU A 64 6.93 3.13 11.29
CA LEU A 64 6.12 3.66 10.20
C LEU A 64 5.15 4.77 10.67
N ASN A 65 4.59 4.64 11.88
CA ASN A 65 3.77 5.70 12.48
C ASN A 65 4.59 6.94 12.88
N SER A 66 5.86 6.76 13.27
CA SER A 66 6.75 7.87 13.66
C SER A 66 7.29 8.66 12.46
N ASP A 67 7.21 8.13 11.24
CA ASP A 67 7.65 8.80 10.03
C ASP A 67 6.56 9.74 9.48
N SER A 68 6.59 10.99 9.90
CA SER A 68 5.60 12.01 9.48
C SER A 68 5.61 12.24 7.97
N GLU A 69 6.79 12.28 7.35
CA GLU A 69 6.94 12.52 5.92
C GLU A 69 6.34 11.37 5.10
N LEU A 70 6.62 10.11 5.48
CA LEU A 70 5.98 8.95 4.86
C LEU A 70 4.45 9.04 4.94
N ASN A 71 3.92 9.37 6.13
CA ASN A 71 2.48 9.43 6.35
C ASN A 71 1.82 10.59 5.59
N GLU A 72 2.51 11.72 5.43
CA GLU A 72 2.08 12.83 4.57
C GLU A 72 2.08 12.45 3.09
N MET A 73 3.10 11.73 2.61
CA MET A 73 3.16 11.24 1.23
C MET A 73 1.99 10.28 0.93
N ILE A 74 1.67 9.37 1.86
CA ILE A 74 0.55 8.43 1.74
C ILE A 74 -0.79 9.16 1.78
N ALA A 75 -0.95 10.18 2.63
CA ALA A 75 -2.20 10.93 2.75
C ALA A 75 -2.60 11.67 1.45
N LYS A 76 -1.63 11.98 0.59
CA LYS A 76 -1.85 12.61 -0.72
C LYS A 76 -2.31 11.63 -1.80
N GLN A 77 -2.24 10.33 -1.54
CA GLN A 77 -2.64 9.29 -2.50
C GLN A 77 -4.16 9.05 -2.49
N THR A 78 -4.65 8.34 -3.51
CA THR A 78 -6.02 7.83 -3.48
C THR A 78 -6.20 6.84 -2.33
N ILE A 79 -7.43 6.64 -1.83
CA ILE A 79 -7.70 5.61 -0.80
C ILE A 79 -7.19 4.22 -1.24
N LYS A 80 -7.28 3.92 -2.53
CA LYS A 80 -6.82 2.65 -3.10
C LYS A 80 -5.31 2.50 -2.93
N ASP A 81 -4.55 3.51 -3.35
CA ASP A 81 -3.08 3.46 -3.37
C ASP A 81 -2.49 3.67 -1.97
N ALA A 82 -3.17 4.43 -1.11
CA ALA A 82 -2.85 4.56 0.31
C ALA A 82 -3.16 3.30 1.12
N THR A 83 -3.91 2.33 0.58
CA THR A 83 -4.10 1.03 1.23
C THR A 83 -2.91 0.13 0.94
N ILE A 84 -1.96 0.10 1.88
CA ILE A 84 -0.67 -0.57 1.74
C ILE A 84 -0.60 -1.70 2.77
N TYR A 85 -0.06 -2.83 2.34
CA TYR A 85 0.21 -4.00 3.15
C TYR A 85 1.70 -4.30 3.11
N VAL A 86 2.28 -4.57 4.29
CA VAL A 86 3.62 -5.11 4.48
C VAL A 86 3.46 -6.48 5.11
N GLU A 87 3.93 -7.52 4.41
CA GLU A 87 3.69 -8.91 4.80
C GLU A 87 4.98 -9.72 4.62
N PRO A 88 5.43 -10.45 5.65
CA PRO A 88 6.55 -11.38 5.51
C PRO A 88 6.17 -12.58 4.63
N THR A 89 7.16 -13.14 3.97
CA THR A 89 7.16 -14.47 3.35
C THR A 89 8.35 -15.25 3.91
N ASP A 90 8.54 -16.50 3.47
CA ASP A 90 9.62 -17.36 3.97
C ASP A 90 11.03 -16.76 3.78
N THR A 91 11.23 -15.92 2.76
CA THR A 91 12.56 -15.43 2.36
C THR A 91 12.65 -13.91 2.19
N ALA A 92 11.52 -13.21 2.27
CA ALA A 92 11.46 -11.79 2.00
C ALA A 92 10.28 -11.13 2.72
N ILE A 93 10.21 -9.80 2.64
CA ILE A 93 9.05 -9.04 3.06
C ILE A 93 8.49 -8.34 1.83
N ARG A 94 7.19 -8.46 1.63
CA ARG A 94 6.45 -7.92 0.50
C ARG A 94 5.73 -6.64 0.92
N ILE A 95 5.91 -5.59 0.13
CA ILE A 95 5.08 -4.37 0.20
C ILE A 95 4.14 -4.41 -1.02
N ARG A 96 2.84 -4.22 -0.81
CA ARG A 96 1.85 -4.27 -1.89
C ARG A 96 0.65 -3.35 -1.63
N GLY A 97 0.04 -2.90 -2.71
CA GLY A 97 -1.27 -2.22 -2.70
C GLY A 97 -2.44 -3.20 -2.92
N LYS A 98 -3.60 -2.63 -3.28
CA LYS A 98 -4.76 -3.42 -3.74
C LYS A 98 -4.56 -3.94 -5.17
N TRP A 99 -5.30 -4.99 -5.51
CA TRP A 99 -5.44 -5.45 -6.89
C TRP A 99 -6.14 -4.40 -7.74
N ASP A 100 -5.67 -4.21 -8.97
CA ASP A 100 -6.29 -3.32 -9.95
C ASP A 100 -6.56 -4.04 -11.28
N ASN A 101 -7.32 -3.42 -12.17
CA ASN A 101 -7.56 -3.91 -13.53
C ASN A 101 -6.47 -3.40 -14.49
N HIS A 102 -6.24 -4.08 -15.60
CA HIS A 102 -5.19 -3.71 -16.58
C HIS A 102 -5.28 -2.27 -17.13
N ILE A 103 -6.47 -1.66 -17.15
CA ILE A 103 -6.67 -0.30 -17.67
C ILE A 103 -6.17 0.74 -16.66
N SER A 104 -6.41 0.49 -15.37
CA SER A 104 -6.07 1.43 -14.29
C SER A 104 -4.74 1.12 -13.59
N PHE A 105 -4.17 -0.06 -13.84
CA PHE A 105 -2.95 -0.52 -13.19
C PHE A 105 -1.76 0.36 -13.59
N GLY A 106 -1.08 0.92 -12.58
CA GLY A 106 0.15 1.68 -12.76
C GLY A 106 0.78 1.98 -11.41
N ILE A 107 2.11 2.11 -11.40
CA ILE A 107 2.88 2.57 -10.24
C ILE A 107 3.46 3.92 -10.58
N THR A 108 3.00 4.96 -9.88
CA THR A 108 3.55 6.31 -10.03
C THR A 108 4.91 6.41 -9.34
N LYS A 109 5.66 7.46 -9.68
CA LYS A 109 6.94 7.74 -9.03
C LYS A 109 6.76 7.96 -7.52
N GLU A 110 5.71 8.67 -7.12
CA GLU A 110 5.40 8.96 -5.72
C GLU A 110 5.06 7.69 -4.95
N LEU A 111 4.31 6.77 -5.57
CA LEU A 111 4.00 5.48 -4.96
C LEU A 111 5.24 4.60 -4.82
N PHE A 112 6.15 4.65 -5.81
CA PHE A 112 7.44 3.99 -5.72
C PHE A 112 8.29 4.53 -4.55
N GLU A 113 8.38 5.85 -4.40
CA GLU A 113 9.13 6.50 -3.32
C GLU A 113 8.56 6.15 -1.93
N ILE A 114 7.23 6.08 -1.80
CA ILE A 114 6.56 5.58 -0.58
C ILE A 114 7.02 4.16 -0.27
N TYR A 115 7.02 3.27 -1.25
CA TYR A 115 7.42 1.87 -1.05
C TYR A 115 8.92 1.72 -0.76
N ASP A 116 9.77 2.53 -1.39
CA ASP A 116 11.21 2.54 -1.11
C ASP A 116 11.49 3.01 0.33
N ARG A 117 10.79 4.04 0.79
CA ARG A 117 10.90 4.52 2.18
C ARG A 117 10.46 3.46 3.20
N ILE A 118 9.34 2.76 2.94
CA ILE A 118 8.91 1.61 3.75
C ILE A 118 9.97 0.51 3.74
N ALA A 119 10.60 0.22 2.59
CA ALA A 119 11.68 -0.75 2.49
C ALA A 119 12.90 -0.36 3.34
N GLY A 120 13.22 0.94 3.42
CA GLY A 120 14.23 1.47 4.34
C GLY A 120 13.92 1.14 5.81
N HIS A 121 12.68 1.38 6.25
CA HIS A 121 12.25 1.03 7.61
C HIS A 121 12.34 -0.46 7.89
N ILE A 122 11.89 -1.30 6.97
CA ILE A 122 11.98 -2.77 7.07
C ILE A 122 13.44 -3.22 7.26
N LYS A 123 14.38 -2.61 6.54
CA LYS A 123 15.82 -2.94 6.68
C LYS A 123 16.39 -2.50 8.02
N SER A 124 15.87 -1.42 8.61
CA SER A 124 16.36 -0.82 9.84
C SER A 124 15.88 -1.47 11.15
N VAL A 125 14.76 -2.19 11.11
CA VAL A 125 14.23 -3.01 12.24
C VAL A 125 15.01 -4.31 12.29
#